data_AF-A0A4P9VFX1-F1
#
_entry.id   AF-A0A4P9VFX1-F1
#
_cell.length_a   1.000
_cell.length_b   1.000
_cell.length_c   1.000
_cell.angle_alpha   90.00
_cell.angle_beta   90.00
_cell.angle_gamma   90.00
#
_symmetry.space_group_name_H-M   'P 1'
#
loop_
_entity.id
_entity.type
_entity.pdbx_description
1 polymer ?
#
loop_
_entity_poly.entity_id
_entity_poly.type
_entity_poly.pdbx_seq_one_letter_code
_entity_poly.pdbx_strand_id
1 'polypeptide(L)'
;MSRITTTLDETQRKLIDSALPLSGATSINSFVAEAALDKARALIEAEKRLYPNEEQAQRFFEALENPPEPNDYLKDALKQYLGSDA
;
A
#
# COMPACT_ATOMS: atom_id res chain seq x y z
N MET A 1 12.17 21.60 6.18
CA MET A 1 11.65 20.59 7.15
C MET A 1 10.15 20.83 7.31
N SER A 2 9.35 19.77 7.34
CA SER A 2 7.90 19.85 7.60
C SER A 2 7.61 19.56 9.07
N ARG A 3 6.60 20.20 9.65
CA ARG A 3 6.20 20.03 11.06
C ARG A 3 4.78 19.49 11.13
N ILE A 4 4.59 18.43 11.93
CA ILE A 4 3.29 17.86 12.25
C ILE A 4 2.96 18.25 13.70
N THR A 5 1.74 18.74 13.93
CA THR A 5 1.23 19.07 15.26
C THR A 5 -0.13 18.44 15.43
N THR A 6 -0.36 17.77 16.56
CA THR A 6 -1.67 17.21 16.91
C THR A 6 -1.97 17.45 18.38
N THR A 7 -3.25 17.56 18.72
CA THR A 7 -3.74 17.66 20.10
C THR A 7 -4.22 16.29 20.55
N LEU A 8 -3.87 15.90 21.78
CA LEU A 8 -4.30 14.65 22.39
C LEU A 8 -5.19 14.96 23.60
N ASP A 9 -6.24 14.17 23.77
CA ASP A 9 -6.98 14.16 25.03
C ASP A 9 -6.20 13.39 26.12
N GLU A 10 -6.70 13.44 27.36
CA GLU A 10 -6.04 12.81 28.51
C GLU A 10 -5.96 11.28 28.37
N THR A 11 -6.98 10.65 27.80
CA THR A 11 -7.04 9.20 27.61
C THR A 11 -6.02 8.73 26.58
N GLN A 12 -5.95 9.42 25.44
CA GLN A 12 -4.95 9.19 24.40
C GLN A 12 -3.54 9.41 24.92
N ARG A 13 -3.33 10.46 25.72
CA ARG A 13 -2.03 10.75 26.33
C ARG A 13 -1.59 9.63 27.27
N LYS A 14 -2.45 9.19 28.18
CA LYS A 14 -2.17 8.08 29.09
C LYS A 14 -1.86 6.77 28.36
N LEU A 15 -2.57 6.49 27.27
CA LEU A 15 -2.31 5.31 26.44
C LEU A 15 -0.91 5.36 25.82
N ILE A 16 -0.54 6.49 25.23
CA ILE A 16 0.79 6.66 24.64
C ILE A 16 1.89 6.60 25.70
N ASP A 17 1.70 7.26 26.85
CA ASP A 17 2.66 7.22 27.96
C ASP A 17 2.87 5.78 28.48
N SER A 18 1.83 4.94 28.44
CA SER A 18 1.92 3.53 28.82
C SER A 18 2.60 2.65 27.75
N ALA A 19 2.46 3.00 26.47
CA ALA A 19 3.05 2.26 25.36
C ALA A 19 4.51 2.66 25.08
N LEU A 20 4.90 3.90 25.39
CA LEU A 20 6.22 4.46 25.09
C LEU A 20 7.37 3.57 25.60
N PRO A 21 7.38 3.09 26.86
CA PRO A 21 8.46 2.23 27.36
C PRO A 21 8.58 0.89 26.63
N LEU A 22 7.51 0.43 25.96
CA LEU A 22 7.46 -0.83 25.22
C LEU A 22 7.97 -0.69 23.78
N SER A 23 8.00 0.54 23.27
CA SER A 23 8.30 0.84 21.86
C SER A 23 9.79 1.00 21.55
N GLY A 24 10.62 1.22 22.58
CA GLY A 24 12.02 1.60 22.40
C GLY A 24 12.24 3.07 22.01
N ALA A 25 11.18 3.84 21.79
CA ALA A 25 11.28 5.27 21.52
C ALA A 25 11.65 6.08 22.78
N THR A 26 12.46 7.13 22.61
CA THR A 26 12.98 7.95 23.72
C THR A 26 12.05 9.10 24.11
N SER A 27 11.06 9.42 23.28
CA SER A 27 10.11 10.50 23.52
C SER A 27 8.77 10.24 22.82
N ILE A 28 7.73 10.96 23.24
CA ILE A 28 6.40 10.90 22.61
C ILE A 28 6.45 11.39 21.16
N ASN A 29 7.23 12.45 20.89
CA ASN A 29 7.34 12.99 19.54
C ASN A 29 7.96 11.98 18.58
N SER A 30 9.03 11.29 19.01
CA SER A 30 9.65 10.23 18.20
C SER A 30 8.71 9.04 18.05
N PHE A 31 8.02 8.62 19.12
CA PHE A 31 7.04 7.54 19.07
C PHE A 31 5.91 7.81 18.06
N VAL A 32 5.31 9.00 18.11
CA VAL A 32 4.22 9.38 17.19
C VAL A 32 4.72 9.47 15.75
N ALA A 33 5.91 10.01 15.53
CA ALA A 33 6.51 10.09 14.20
C ALA A 33 6.80 8.70 13.62
N GLU A 34 7.37 7.79 14.41
CA GLU A 34 7.66 6.41 14.01
C GLU A 34 6.37 5.64 13.72
N ALA A 35 5.38 5.71 14.61
CA ALA A 35 4.08 5.07 14.41
C ALA A 35 3.36 5.57 13.15
N ALA A 36 3.42 6.88 12.86
CA ALA A 36 2.86 7.45 11.65
C ALA A 36 3.58 6.95 10.38
N LEU A 37 4.91 6.86 10.42
CA LEU A 37 5.71 6.34 9.30
C LEU A 37 5.43 4.85 9.05
N ASP A 38 5.33 4.05 10.10
CA ASP A 38 5.02 2.63 9.98
C ASP A 38 3.62 2.40 9.42
N LYS A 39 2.63 3.18 9.87
CA LYS A 39 1.29 3.12 9.29
C LYS A 39 1.28 3.54 7.83
N ALA A 40 2.02 4.59 7.47
CA ALA A 40 2.12 5.04 6.08
C ALA A 40 2.75 3.96 5.18
N ARG A 41 3.84 3.33 5.62
CA ARG A 41 4.47 2.19 4.92
C ARG A 41 3.49 1.04 4.75
N ALA A 42 2.79 0.66 5.82
CA ALA A 42 1.83 -0.44 5.78
C ALA A 42 0.67 -0.16 4.79
N LEU A 43 0.18 1.07 4.71
CA LEU A 43 -0.87 1.46 3.77
C LEU A 43 -0.37 1.43 2.32
N ILE A 44 0.82 1.98 2.06
CA ILE A 44 1.43 1.95 0.71
C ILE A 44 1.63 0.50 0.26
N GLU A 45 2.13 -0.36 1.14
CA GLU A 45 2.35 -1.77 0.82
C GLU A 45 1.04 -2.55 0.70
N ALA A 46 -0.01 -2.19 1.43
CA ALA A 46 -1.33 -2.78 1.25
C ALA A 46 -1.95 -2.41 -0.11
N GLU A 47 -1.78 -1.17 -0.56
CA GLU A 47 -2.27 -0.71 -1.87
C GLU A 47 -1.58 -1.43 -3.03
N LYS A 48 -0.27 -1.65 -2.92
CA LYS A 48 0.51 -2.36 -3.94
C LYS A 48 0.18 -3.85 -4.01
N ARG A 49 -0.43 -4.42 -2.98
CA ARG A 49 -0.78 -5.84 -2.94
C ARG A 49 -2.17 -6.03 -3.51
N LEU A 50 -2.25 -6.75 -4.63
CA LEU A 50 -3.49 -7.37 -5.03
C LEU A 50 -3.81 -8.45 -3.97
N TYR A 51 -4.93 -8.30 -3.26
CA TYR A 51 -5.51 -9.37 -2.45
C TYR A 51 -6.65 -10.00 -3.25
N PRO A 52 -6.35 -10.88 -4.21
CA PRO A 52 -7.40 -11.60 -4.88
C PRO A 52 -8.14 -12.46 -3.86
N ASN A 53 -9.47 -12.48 -3.92
CA ASN A 53 -10.21 -13.55 -3.28
C ASN A 53 -9.91 -14.89 -3.99
N GLU A 54 -10.36 -16.01 -3.42
CA GLU A 54 -10.04 -17.35 -3.94
C GLU A 54 -10.39 -17.52 -5.42
N GLU A 55 -11.56 -17.03 -5.85
CA GLU A 55 -11.98 -17.07 -7.26
C GLU A 55 -11.07 -16.23 -8.16
N GLN A 56 -10.71 -15.02 -7.73
CA GLN A 56 -9.80 -14.14 -8.48
C GLN A 56 -8.39 -14.74 -8.58
N ALA A 57 -7.92 -15.41 -7.52
CA ALA A 57 -6.63 -16.07 -7.51
C ALA A 57 -6.62 -17.24 -8.49
N GLN A 58 -7.68 -18.07 -8.46
CA GLN A 58 -7.85 -19.19 -9.38
C GLN A 58 -7.85 -18.73 -10.84
N ARG A 59 -8.65 -17.70 -11.18
CA ARG A 59 -8.69 -17.14 -12.53
C ARG A 59 -7.35 -16.56 -12.97
N PHE A 60 -6.60 -15.97 -12.04
CA PHE A 60 -5.27 -15.45 -12.32
C PHE A 60 -4.28 -16.58 -12.64
N PHE A 61 -4.27 -17.65 -11.83
CA PHE A 61 -3.41 -18.81 -12.09
C PHE A 61 -3.79 -19.53 -13.38
N GLU A 62 -5.08 -19.72 -13.66
CA GLU A 62 -5.57 -20.31 -14.90
C GLU A 62 -5.08 -19.53 -16.13
N ALA A 63 -5.08 -18.19 -16.07
CA ALA A 63 -4.58 -17.35 -17.15
C ALA A 63 -3.05 -17.41 -17.32
N LEU A 64 -2.29 -17.73 -16.27
CA LEU A 64 -0.84 -17.96 -16.36
C LEU A 64 -0.53 -19.34 -16.94
N GLU A 65 -1.27 -20.37 -16.53
CA GLU A 65 -1.09 -21.74 -17.01
C GLU A 65 -1.60 -21.94 -18.44
N ASN A 66 -2.71 -21.27 -18.77
CA ASN A 66 -3.37 -21.34 -20.07
C ASN A 66 -3.57 -19.91 -20.61
N PRO A 67 -2.49 -19.26 -21.09
CA PRO A 67 -2.59 -17.90 -21.59
C PRO A 67 -3.55 -17.83 -22.77
N PRO A 68 -4.59 -16.97 -22.71
CA PRO A 68 -5.52 -16.82 -23.81
C PRO A 68 -4.87 -16.09 -24.99
N GLU A 69 -5.32 -16.40 -26.19
CA GLU A 69 -4.92 -15.67 -27.40
C GLU A 69 -5.33 -14.18 -27.30
N PRO A 70 -4.47 -13.25 -27.75
CA PRO A 70 -4.82 -11.83 -27.81
C PRO A 70 -6.09 -11.59 -28.62
N ASN A 71 -7.02 -10.81 -28.07
CA ASN A 71 -8.24 -10.44 -28.81
C ASN A 71 -7.94 -9.39 -29.89
N ASP A 72 -8.89 -9.19 -30.80
CA ASP A 72 -8.69 -8.30 -31.95
C ASP A 72 -8.49 -6.83 -31.53
N TYR A 73 -9.18 -6.38 -30.47
CA TYR A 73 -8.99 -5.05 -29.89
C TYR A 73 -7.55 -4.81 -29.39
N LEU A 74 -6.95 -5.80 -28.73
CA LEU A 74 -5.57 -5.73 -28.22
C LEU A 74 -4.57 -5.74 -29.38
N LYS A 75 -4.82 -6.54 -30.42
CA LYS A 75 -4.01 -6.56 -31.65
C LYS A 75 -4.05 -5.20 -32.37
N ASP A 76 -5.22 -4.58 -32.47
CA ASP A 76 -5.37 -3.29 -33.13
C ASP A 76 -4.77 -2.13 -32.31
N ALA A 77 -4.92 -2.15 -30.98
CA ALA A 77 -4.24 -1.20 -30.10
C ALA A 77 -2.71 -1.28 -30.23
N LEU A 78 -2.15 -2.48 -30.33
CA LEU A 78 -0.72 -2.68 -30.55
C LEU A 78 -0.26 -2.13 -31.90
N LYS A 79 -1.02 -2.37 -32.98
CA LYS A 79 -0.72 -1.78 -34.31
C LYS A 79 -0.73 -0.26 -34.25
N GLN A 80 -1.67 0.35 -33.52
CA GLN A 80 -1.76 1.80 -33.36
C GLN A 80 -0.56 2.36 -32.58
N TYR A 81 -0.17 1.72 -31.48
CA TYR A 81 1.00 2.11 -30.70
C TYR A 81 2.27 2.08 -31.55
N LEU A 82 2.53 0.94 -32.22
CA LEU A 82 3.72 0.75 -33.07
C LEU A 82 3.70 1.62 -34.34
N GLY A 83 2.52 1.96 -34.84
CA GLY A 83 2.35 2.86 -35.99
C GLY A 83 2.36 4.35 -35.63
N SER A 84 2.28 4.70 -34.34
CA SER A 84 2.33 6.09 -33.86
C SER A 84 3.75 6.60 -33.58
N ASP A 85 4.75 5.72 -33.63
CA ASP A 85 6.18 6.01 -33.47
C ASP A 85 6.93 6.11 -34.83
N ALA A 86 6.22 6.31 -35.95
CA ALA A 86 6.79 6.40 -37.31
C ALA A 86 6.56 7.76 -37.99
#